data_AF-A0A0Q4IWG5-F1
#
_entry.id   AF-A0A0Q4IWG5-F1
#
_cell.length_a   1.000
_cell.length_b   1.000
_cell.length_c   1.000
_cell.angle_alpha   90.00
_cell.angle_beta   90.00
_cell.angle_gamma   90.00
#
_symmetry.space_group_name_H-M   'P 1'
#
loop_
_entity.id
_entity.type
_entity.pdbx_description
1 polymer ?
#
loop_
_entity_poly.entity_id
_entity_poly.type
_entity_poly.pdbx_seq_one_letter_code
_entity_poly.pdbx_strand_id
1 'polypeptide(L)'
;MTIHQERSPLAGEHVTIVSGVLAGQTLFVEDWWDRLVGRSWMRCDSNPACMAFAVREPTPLDDEVVYGKIGGLGHLVHVSMLPTGEHR
;
A
#
# COMPACT_ATOMS: atom_id res chain seq x y z
N MET A 1 -11.44 -11.43 -5.20
CA MET A 1 -10.40 -12.43 -5.49
C MET A 1 -9.09 -11.86 -4.99
N THR A 2 -8.39 -12.62 -4.15
CA THR A 2 -7.03 -12.31 -3.72
C THR A 2 -6.08 -12.60 -4.89
N ILE A 3 -5.21 -11.65 -5.16
CA ILE A 3 -4.21 -11.66 -6.24
C ILE A 3 -2.89 -12.19 -5.68
N HIS A 4 -2.51 -11.76 -4.47
CA HIS A 4 -1.29 -12.19 -3.79
C HIS A 4 -1.52 -13.42 -2.91
N GLN A 5 -0.86 -14.54 -3.23
CA GLN A 5 -0.98 -15.78 -2.45
C GLN A 5 -0.15 -15.75 -1.15
N GLU A 6 0.91 -14.94 -1.11
CA GLU A 6 1.84 -14.81 0.01
C GLU A 6 1.74 -13.43 0.66
N ARG A 7 2.17 -13.32 1.94
CA ARG A 7 2.19 -12.02 2.62
C ARG A 7 3.17 -11.08 1.92
N SER A 8 2.95 -9.78 2.07
CA SER A 8 3.94 -8.80 1.65
C SER A 8 5.26 -9.06 2.38
N PRO A 9 6.42 -8.99 1.70
CA PRO A 9 7.72 -9.08 2.37
C PRO A 9 7.92 -7.96 3.40
N LEU A 10 7.12 -6.89 3.31
CA LEU A 10 7.13 -5.77 4.24
C LEU A 10 6.06 -5.91 5.35
N ALA A 11 5.25 -6.96 5.36
CA ALA A 11 4.18 -7.14 6.34
C ALA A 11 4.73 -7.22 7.77
N GLY A 12 4.22 -6.34 8.65
CA GLY A 12 4.68 -6.19 10.02
C GLY A 12 5.86 -5.23 10.22
N GLU A 13 6.40 -4.66 9.14
CA GLU A 13 7.55 -3.75 9.21
C GLU A 13 7.12 -2.27 9.26
N HIS A 14 7.97 -1.45 9.86
CA HIS A 14 7.87 0.01 9.79
C HIS A 14 8.79 0.50 8.66
N VAL A 15 8.17 1.00 7.59
CA VAL A 15 8.88 1.39 6.37
C VAL A 15 8.72 2.89 6.15
N THR A 16 9.83 3.57 5.88
CA THR A 16 9.79 4.99 5.48
C THR A 16 9.41 5.10 4.01
N ILE A 17 8.37 5.86 3.71
CA ILE A 17 7.95 6.12 2.33
C ILE A 17 8.97 7.05 1.67
N VAL A 18 9.48 6.67 0.51
CA VAL A 18 10.57 7.39 -0.17
C VAL A 18 10.10 8.33 -1.27
N SER A 19 8.86 8.19 -1.75
CA SER A 19 8.31 9.04 -2.81
C SER A 19 6.80 9.28 -2.69
N GLY A 20 6.30 10.27 -3.45
CA GLY A 20 4.88 10.66 -3.44
C GLY A 20 4.49 11.57 -2.27
N VAL A 21 3.19 11.81 -2.12
CA VAL A 21 2.64 12.78 -1.15
C VAL A 21 2.86 12.41 0.33
N LEU A 22 3.17 11.14 0.60
CA LEU A 22 3.46 10.63 1.93
C LEU A 22 4.97 10.44 2.17
N ALA A 23 5.84 10.91 1.26
CA ALA A 23 7.28 10.77 1.41
C ALA A 23 7.77 11.35 2.75
N GLY A 24 8.69 10.63 3.40
CA GLY A 24 9.22 10.95 4.72
C GLY A 24 8.36 10.49 5.89
N GLN A 25 7.15 9.98 5.66
CA GLN A 25 6.32 9.38 6.70
C GLN A 25 6.71 7.91 6.94
N THR A 26 6.57 7.44 8.18
CA THR A 26 6.71 6.03 8.53
C THR A 26 5.36 5.33 8.42
N LEU A 27 5.31 4.30 7.59
CA LEU A 27 4.17 3.43 7.38
C LEU A 27 4.40 2.10 8.12
N PHE A 28 3.51 1.74 9.03
CA PHE A 28 3.44 0.37 9.52
C PHE A 28 2.65 -0.48 8.52
N VAL A 29 3.32 -1.37 7.81
CA VAL A 29 2.70 -2.19 6.76
C VAL A 29 1.96 -3.36 7.40
N GLU A 30 0.68 -3.52 7.10
CA GLU A 30 -0.11 -4.66 7.58
C GLU A 30 0.04 -5.87 6.67
N ASP A 31 -0.33 -5.72 5.39
CA ASP A 31 -0.16 -6.72 4.33
C ASP A 31 -0.51 -6.11 2.96
N TRP A 32 -0.54 -6.92 1.91
CA TRP A 32 -1.17 -6.58 0.64
C TRP A 32 -2.65 -6.22 0.82
N TRP A 33 -3.09 -5.16 0.15
CA TRP A 33 -4.49 -4.73 0.20
C TRP A 33 -5.47 -5.84 -0.21
N ASP A 34 -5.18 -6.52 -1.31
CA ASP A 34 -6.07 -7.54 -1.85
C ASP A 34 -6.18 -8.77 -0.93
N ARG A 35 -5.17 -9.06 -0.10
CA ARG A 35 -5.24 -10.10 0.94
C ARG A 35 -6.11 -9.70 2.11
N LEU A 36 -6.03 -8.45 2.55
CA LEU A 36 -6.83 -7.96 3.67
C LEU A 36 -8.31 -7.83 3.33
N VAL A 37 -8.62 -7.37 2.11
CA VAL A 37 -10.00 -7.02 1.71
C VAL A 37 -10.59 -8.02 0.71
N GLY A 38 -9.77 -8.95 0.21
CA GLY A 38 -10.19 -9.99 -0.73
C GLY A 38 -10.52 -9.47 -2.12
N ARG A 39 -10.05 -8.27 -2.51
CA ARG A 39 -10.33 -7.62 -3.80
C ARG A 39 -9.25 -6.58 -4.16
N SER A 40 -9.09 -6.35 -5.46
CA SER A 40 -8.28 -5.25 -5.99
C SER A 40 -8.74 -3.89 -5.45
N TRP A 41 -7.78 -2.98 -5.24
CA TRP A 41 -8.06 -1.60 -4.84
C TRP A 41 -8.88 -0.86 -5.90
N MET A 42 -8.74 -1.24 -7.17
CA MET A 42 -9.48 -0.66 -8.31
C MET A 42 -10.99 -0.94 -8.26
N ARG A 43 -11.44 -1.90 -7.45
CA ARG A 43 -12.86 -2.26 -7.27
C ARG A 43 -13.43 -1.79 -5.94
N CYS A 44 -12.82 -0.79 -5.30
CA CYS A 44 -13.19 -0.34 -3.97
C CYS A 44 -13.63 1.13 -3.98
N ASP A 45 -14.74 1.39 -4.66
CA ASP A 45 -15.32 2.73 -4.88
C ASP A 45 -15.88 3.39 -3.61
N SER A 46 -16.00 2.66 -2.49
CA SER A 46 -16.58 3.17 -1.24
C SER A 46 -15.59 3.23 -0.06
N ASN A 47 -14.32 2.91 -0.27
CA ASN A 47 -13.32 3.04 0.79
C ASN A 47 -12.54 4.36 0.64
N PRO A 48 -12.53 5.23 1.66
CA PRO A 48 -11.84 6.52 1.61
C PRO A 48 -10.33 6.38 1.36
N ALA A 49 -9.69 5.28 1.78
CA ALA A 49 -8.28 5.02 1.46
C ALA A 49 -8.05 4.73 -0.03
N CYS A 50 -8.97 4.00 -0.67
CA CYS A 50 -8.94 3.73 -2.12
C CYS A 50 -9.21 4.99 -2.93
N MET A 51 -10.16 5.81 -2.50
CA MET A 51 -10.43 7.11 -3.11
C MET A 51 -9.22 8.05 -3.02
N ALA A 52 -8.59 8.13 -1.84
CA ALA A 52 -7.38 8.93 -1.65
C ALA A 52 -6.18 8.41 -2.47
N PHE A 53 -6.13 7.11 -2.73
CA PHE A 53 -5.11 6.48 -3.56
C PHE A 53 -5.35 6.71 -5.05
N ALA A 54 -6.60 6.62 -5.51
CA ALA A 54 -7.00 6.79 -6.91
C ALA A 54 -6.81 8.21 -7.47
N VAL A 55 -6.74 9.22 -6.60
CA VAL A 55 -6.49 10.63 -6.98
C VAL A 55 -5.00 10.93 -7.18
N ARG A 56 -4.11 9.95 -6.96
CA ARG A 56 -2.65 10.13 -7.12
C ARG A 56 -2.22 9.97 -8.58
N GLU A 57 -1.37 10.88 -9.04
CA GLU A 57 -0.77 10.85 -10.37
C GLU A 57 0.75 10.55 -10.27
N PRO A 58 1.28 9.57 -11.01
CA PRO A 58 0.57 8.58 -11.81
C PRO A 58 -0.12 7.52 -10.92
N THR A 59 -1.34 7.14 -11.26
CA THR A 59 -2.03 6.03 -10.59
C THR A 59 -1.44 4.71 -11.09
N PRO A 60 -0.88 3.85 -10.20
CA PRO A 60 -0.46 2.51 -10.60
C PRO A 60 -1.64 1.73 -11.18
N LEU A 61 -1.43 0.90 -12.20
CA LEU A 61 -2.50 0.11 -12.83
C LEU A 61 -2.45 -1.37 -12.42
N ASP A 62 -1.66 -1.69 -11.40
CA ASP A 62 -1.49 -3.01 -10.84
C ASP A 62 -1.94 -3.04 -9.37
N ASP A 63 -1.88 -4.23 -8.77
CA ASP A 63 -2.31 -4.48 -7.40
C ASP A 63 -1.12 -4.63 -6.42
N GLU A 64 0.09 -4.18 -6.77
CA GLU A 64 1.27 -4.13 -5.88
C GLU A 64 1.12 -2.99 -4.85
N VAL A 65 0.02 -3.05 -4.10
CA VAL A 65 -0.43 -2.03 -3.16
C VAL A 65 -0.52 -2.67 -1.78
N VAL A 66 0.26 -2.12 -0.85
CA VAL A 66 0.16 -2.48 0.57
C VAL A 66 -0.82 -1.55 1.28
N TYR A 67 -1.45 -2.10 2.30
CA TYR A 67 -2.19 -1.31 3.28
C TYR A 67 -1.34 -1.18 4.54
N GLY A 68 -1.32 0.02 5.10
CA GLY A 68 -0.61 0.27 6.34
C GLY A 68 -1.15 1.48 7.09
N LYS A 69 -0.58 1.74 8.26
CA LYS A 69 -0.98 2.84 9.13
C LYS A 69 0.12 3.88 9.28
N ILE A 70 -0.25 5.15 9.17
CA ILE A 70 0.59 6.31 9.49
C ILE A 70 -0.11 7.06 10.61
N GLY A 71 0.50 7.15 11.79
CA GLY A 71 -0.13 7.80 12.96
C GLY A 71 -1.51 7.22 13.33
N GLY A 72 -1.75 5.93 13.02
CA GLY A 72 -3.04 5.25 13.25
C GLY A 72 -4.07 5.39 12.12
N LEU A 73 -3.83 6.23 11.11
CA LEU A 73 -4.69 6.37 9.93
C LEU A 73 -4.28 5.37 8.84
N GLY A 74 -5.28 4.72 8.24
CA GLY A 74 -5.07 3.72 7.19
C GLY A 74 -4.79 4.36 5.84
N HIS A 75 -3.73 3.91 5.18
CA HIS A 75 -3.31 4.38 3.87
C HIS A 75 -2.97 3.21 2.95
N LEU A 76 -3.28 3.40 1.66
CA LEU A 76 -2.74 2.58 0.59
C LEU A 76 -1.47 3.22 0.06
N VAL A 77 -0.47 2.38 -0.18
CA VAL A 77 0.83 2.79 -0.72
C VAL A 77 1.28 1.75 -1.73
N HIS A 78 1.69 2.21 -2.91
CA HIS A 78 2.26 1.35 -3.93
C HIS A 78 3.69 0.98 -3.55
N VAL A 79 4.14 -0.24 -3.83
CA VAL A 79 5.49 -0.69 -3.46
C VAL A 79 6.60 0.15 -4.07
N SER A 80 6.39 0.75 -5.24
CA SER A 80 7.38 1.67 -5.85
C SER A 80 7.62 2.95 -5.03
N MET A 81 6.74 3.25 -4.07
CA MET A 81 6.90 4.38 -3.13
C MET A 81 7.66 3.97 -1.86
N LEU A 82 7.97 2.69 -1.73
CA LEU A 82 8.70 2.12 -0.60
C LEU A 82 10.15 1.82 -1.05
N PRO A 83 11.12 1.79 -0.13
CA PRO A 83 12.46 1.35 -0.45
C PRO A 83 12.40 -0.07 -1.01
N THR A 84 12.91 -0.25 -2.22
CA THR A 84 13.13 -1.56 -2.80
C THR A 84 14.17 -2.25 -1.93
N GLY A 85 13.75 -3.27 -1.18
CA GLY A 85 14.67 -4.07 -0.38
C GLY A 85 15.61 -4.88 -1.28
N GLU A 86 16.70 -4.29 -1.74
CA GLU A 86 17.97 -5.02 -1.76
C GLU A 86 18.36 -5.23 -0.29
N HIS A 87 17.85 -6.31 0.31
CA HIS A 87 18.41 -6.83 1.54
C HIS A 87 19.85 -7.23 1.25
N ARG A 88 20.79 -6.43 1.73
CA ARG A 88 22.23 -6.73 1.69
C ARG A 88 22.61 -7.69 2.79
#